data_AF-A0A0K2LCV5-F1
#
_entry.id   AF-A0A0K2LCV5-F1
#
_cell.length_a   1.000
_cell.length_b   1.000
_cell.length_c   1.000
_cell.angle_alpha   90.00
_cell.angle_beta   90.00
_cell.angle_gamma   90.00
#
_symmetry.space_group_name_H-M   'P 1'
#
loop_
_entity.id
_entity.type
_entity.pdbx_description
1 polymer ?
#
loop_
_entity_poly.entity_id
_entity_poly.type
_entity_poly.pdbx_seq_one_letter_code
_entity_poly.pdbx_strand_id
1 'polypeptide(L)'
;MQARQLRNHFTTNLINNTTNFINNNFDFNLQVETKPQVKQMPLMQLELFAEQSFRNKYSVVITMLNDKQLQGKFISQVNENKYVFKMNSALFEIVMLNQIKSINLV
;
A
#
# COMPACT_ATOMS: atom_id res chain seq x y z
N MET A 1 25.07 -10.72 40.40
CA MET A 1 24.30 -10.02 39.34
C MET A 1 24.98 -10.17 37.98
N GLN A 2 24.92 -11.34 37.34
CA GLN A 2 25.55 -11.56 36.02
C GLN A 2 24.65 -12.33 35.02
N ALA A 3 23.36 -12.49 35.29
CA ALA A 3 22.41 -13.17 34.39
C ALA A 3 21.65 -12.23 33.43
N ARG A 4 21.80 -10.89 33.57
CA ARG A 4 21.06 -9.91 32.76
C ARG A 4 21.74 -9.58 31.42
N GLN A 5 23.07 -9.71 31.30
CA GLN A 5 23.80 -9.36 30.08
C GLN A 5 23.70 -10.45 29.00
N LEU A 6 23.70 -11.73 29.39
CA LEU A 6 23.54 -12.86 28.46
C LEU A 6 22.20 -12.85 27.71
N ARG A 7 21.14 -12.35 28.35
CA ARG A 7 19.80 -12.28 27.77
C ARG A 7 19.72 -11.29 26.60
N ASN A 8 20.49 -10.19 26.65
CA ASN A 8 20.49 -9.18 25.59
C ASN A 8 21.20 -9.67 24.34
N HIS A 9 22.30 -10.43 24.47
CA HIS A 9 23.02 -10.95 23.31
C HIS A 9 22.24 -12.02 22.55
N PHE A 10 21.46 -12.87 23.25
CA PHE A 10 20.63 -13.88 22.59
C PHE A 10 19.54 -13.23 21.73
N THR A 11 18.80 -12.24 22.26
CA THR A 11 17.77 -11.52 21.49
C THR A 11 18.38 -10.68 20.37
N THR A 12 19.51 -10.00 20.59
CA THR A 12 20.18 -9.23 19.54
C THR A 12 20.67 -10.13 18.40
N ASN A 13 21.22 -11.31 18.70
CA ASN A 13 21.64 -12.27 17.67
C ASN A 13 20.44 -12.85 16.91
N LEU A 14 19.33 -13.14 17.59
CA LEU A 14 18.10 -13.61 16.94
C LEU A 14 17.55 -12.54 15.99
N ILE A 15 17.44 -11.28 16.45
CA ILE A 15 16.91 -10.15 15.68
C ILE A 15 17.82 -9.83 14.47
N ASN A 16 19.13 -9.82 14.66
CA ASN A 16 20.08 -9.56 13.57
C ASN A 16 20.04 -10.68 12.53
N ASN A 17 19.98 -11.95 12.97
CA ASN A 17 19.86 -13.09 12.06
C ASN A 17 18.53 -13.10 11.30
N THR A 18 17.40 -12.75 11.93
CA THR A 18 16.11 -12.65 11.25
C THR A 18 16.06 -11.48 10.28
N THR A 19 16.68 -10.34 10.61
CA THR A 19 16.71 -9.15 9.73
C THR A 19 17.58 -9.43 8.50
N ASN A 20 18.72 -10.10 8.69
CA ASN A 20 19.57 -10.53 7.58
C ASN A 20 18.91 -11.62 6.74
N PHE A 21 18.18 -12.55 7.36
CA PHE A 21 17.39 -13.56 6.64
C PHE A 21 16.27 -12.92 5.80
N ILE A 22 15.58 -11.92 6.33
CA ILE A 22 14.52 -11.20 5.59
C ILE A 22 15.13 -10.38 4.44
N ASN A 23 16.16 -9.57 4.70
CA ASN A 23 16.79 -8.74 3.65
C ASN A 23 17.41 -9.57 2.52
N ASN A 24 18.00 -10.73 2.82
CA ASN A 24 18.63 -11.56 1.80
C ASN A 24 17.66 -12.51 1.08
N ASN A 25 16.45 -12.75 1.60
CA ASN A 25 15.48 -13.69 1.00
C ASN A 25 14.18 -13.04 0.48
N PHE A 26 13.99 -11.73 0.67
CA PHE A 26 12.90 -10.96 0.04
C PHE A 26 13.31 -10.28 -1.27
N ASP A 27 14.37 -10.75 -1.94
CA ASP A 27 14.59 -10.48 -3.36
C ASP A 27 13.67 -11.40 -4.19
N PHE A 28 12.43 -10.94 -4.42
CA PHE A 28 11.45 -11.60 -5.29
C PHE A 28 11.90 -11.57 -6.76
N ASN A 29 12.81 -12.48 -7.14
CA ASN A 29 13.08 -12.83 -8.53
C ASN A 29 12.23 -14.05 -8.94
N LEU A 30 10.93 -13.85 -9.09
CA LEU A 30 10.06 -14.81 -9.76
C LEU A 30 10.05 -14.49 -11.26
N GLN A 31 10.84 -15.22 -12.04
CA GLN A 31 10.73 -15.24 -13.50
C GLN A 31 9.41 -15.93 -13.89
N VAL A 32 8.34 -15.15 -13.94
CA VAL A 32 7.04 -15.54 -14.51
C VAL A 32 6.98 -14.92 -15.90
N GLU A 33 6.61 -15.70 -16.92
CA GLU A 33 6.33 -15.18 -18.27
C GLU A 33 5.52 -13.89 -18.16
N THR A 34 6.14 -12.80 -18.60
CA THR A 34 5.64 -11.45 -18.34
C THR A 34 4.47 -11.19 -19.27
N LYS A 35 3.25 -11.57 -18.82
CA LYS A 35 2.11 -10.68 -19.06
C LYS A 35 2.61 -9.29 -18.70
N PRO A 36 2.48 -8.27 -19.55
CA PRO A 36 3.01 -6.93 -19.26
C PRO A 36 2.50 -6.57 -17.87
N GLN A 37 3.40 -6.61 -16.87
CA GLN A 37 3.04 -6.31 -15.50
C GLN A 37 2.65 -4.84 -15.55
N VAL A 38 1.34 -4.59 -15.50
CA VAL A 38 0.83 -3.23 -15.39
C VAL A 38 1.48 -2.67 -14.13
N LYS A 39 2.43 -1.74 -14.32
CA LYS A 39 3.21 -1.17 -13.21
C LYS A 39 2.22 -0.52 -12.24
N GLN A 40 1.96 -1.18 -11.12
CA GLN A 40 0.99 -0.82 -10.10
C GLN A 40 1.72 -0.60 -8.77
N MET A 41 1.27 0.35 -7.97
CA MET A 41 1.74 0.51 -6.59
C MET A 41 1.45 -0.76 -5.78
N PRO A 42 2.38 -1.21 -4.91
CA PRO A 42 2.11 -2.33 -4.01
C PRO A 42 0.79 -2.13 -3.25
N LEU A 43 0.01 -3.20 -3.06
CA LEU A 43 -1.32 -3.12 -2.44
C LEU A 43 -1.29 -2.41 -1.08
N MET A 44 -0.31 -2.74 -0.24
CA MET A 44 -0.17 -2.10 1.08
C MET A 44 0.08 -0.58 0.99
N GLN A 45 0.74 -0.10 -0.07
CA GLN A 45 0.88 1.34 -0.32
C GLN A 45 -0.45 1.96 -0.76
N LEU A 46 -1.22 1.28 -1.62
CA LEU A 46 -2.54 1.76 -2.03
C LEU A 46 -3.48 1.87 -0.83
N GLU A 47 -3.48 0.88 0.06
CA GLU A 47 -4.26 0.89 1.31
C GLU A 47 -3.87 2.06 2.21
N LEU A 48 -2.58 2.23 2.48
CA LEU A 48 -2.06 3.35 3.28
C LEU A 48 -2.47 4.71 2.69
N PHE A 49 -2.27 4.90 1.38
CA PHE A 49 -2.60 6.16 0.71
C PHE A 49 -4.11 6.43 0.69
N ALA A 50 -4.92 5.41 0.41
CA ALA A 50 -6.38 5.54 0.43
C ALA A 50 -6.88 5.88 1.83
N GLU A 51 -6.40 5.19 2.86
CA GLU A 51 -6.79 5.44 4.25
C GLU A 51 -6.38 6.84 4.70
N GLN A 52 -5.13 7.24 4.48
CA GLN A 52 -4.64 8.57 4.87
C GLN A 52 -5.39 9.67 4.12
N SER A 53 -5.64 9.49 2.83
CA SER A 53 -6.39 10.47 2.03
C SER A 53 -7.84 10.56 2.47
N PHE A 54 -8.47 9.43 2.83
CA PHE A 54 -9.82 9.39 3.35
C PHE A 54 -9.96 10.05 4.74
N ARG A 55 -9.02 9.78 5.65
CA ARG A 55 -9.02 10.37 7.01
C ARG A 55 -8.79 11.87 6.94
N ASN A 56 -7.79 12.31 6.18
CA ASN A 56 -7.37 13.72 6.12
C ASN A 56 -8.13 14.54 5.06
N LYS A 57 -9.05 13.92 4.32
CA LYS A 57 -9.87 14.56 3.26
C LYS A 57 -9.02 15.23 2.17
N TYR A 58 -7.89 14.63 1.85
CA TYR A 58 -7.01 15.08 0.77
C TYR A 58 -7.66 14.90 -0.60
N SER A 59 -7.37 15.83 -1.50
CA SER A 59 -7.61 15.62 -2.92
C SER A 59 -6.50 14.74 -3.48
N VAL A 60 -6.89 13.78 -4.30
CA VAL A 60 -5.97 12.86 -4.94
C VAL A 60 -6.32 12.69 -6.41
N VAL A 61 -5.33 12.27 -7.18
CA VAL A 61 -5.50 11.68 -8.50
C VAL A 61 -5.31 10.18 -8.37
N ILE A 62 -6.35 9.43 -8.72
CA ILE A 62 -6.34 7.98 -8.84
C ILE A 62 -6.11 7.64 -10.31
N THR A 63 -5.10 6.83 -10.59
CA THR A 63 -4.94 6.19 -11.90
C THR A 63 -5.42 4.76 -11.78
N MET A 64 -6.37 4.35 -12.60
CA MET A 64 -6.91 2.99 -12.64
C MET A 64 -5.99 2.08 -13.48
N LEU A 65 -6.16 0.76 -13.36
CA LEU A 65 -5.38 -0.22 -14.15
C LEU A 65 -5.57 -0.09 -15.67
N ASN A 66 -6.70 0.45 -16.12
CA ASN A 66 -6.97 0.78 -17.51
C ASN A 66 -6.51 2.19 -17.91
N ASP A 67 -5.64 2.81 -17.11
CA ASP A 67 -5.09 4.15 -17.29
C ASP A 67 -6.12 5.30 -17.26
N LYS A 68 -7.40 5.03 -16.94
CA LYS A 68 -8.39 6.07 -16.61
C LYS A 68 -7.93 6.83 -15.36
N GLN A 69 -7.94 8.15 -15.41
CA GLN A 69 -7.64 8.99 -14.25
C GLN A 69 -8.91 9.59 -13.65
N LEU A 70 -8.96 9.61 -12.33
CA LEU A 70 -10.03 10.21 -11.53
C LEU A 70 -9.39 11.19 -10.56
N GLN A 71 -9.82 12.45 -10.58
CA GLN A 71 -9.40 13.45 -9.60
C GLN A 71 -10.55 13.74 -8.65
N GLY A 72 -10.28 13.79 -7.35
CA GLY A 72 -11.32 13.95 -6.35
C GLY A 72 -10.90 13.57 -4.94
N LYS A 73 -11.88 13.21 -4.11
CA LYS A 73 -11.68 12.86 -2.69
C LYS A 73 -12.39 11.57 -2.33
N PHE A 74 -11.78 10.77 -1.46
CA PHE A 74 -12.49 9.68 -0.77
C PHE A 74 -13.42 10.28 0.28
N ILE A 75 -14.71 9.96 0.22
CA ILE A 75 -15.72 10.57 1.10
C ILE A 75 -16.44 9.57 2.01
N SER A 76 -16.44 8.28 1.65
CA SER A 76 -16.98 7.21 2.49
C SER A 76 -16.22 5.91 2.23
N GLN A 77 -16.14 5.05 3.24
CA GLN A 77 -15.58 3.71 3.13
C GLN A 77 -16.74 2.70 3.11
N VAL A 78 -16.81 1.88 2.06
CA VAL A 78 -17.81 0.81 1.94
C VAL A 78 -17.32 -0.44 2.67
N ASN A 79 -16.03 -0.75 2.52
CA ASN A 79 -15.29 -1.75 3.31
C ASN A 79 -13.78 -1.49 3.17
N GLU A 80 -12.93 -2.38 3.69
CA GLU A 80 -11.47 -2.26 3.68
C GLU A 80 -10.87 -2.00 2.28
N ASN A 81 -11.45 -2.56 1.22
CA ASN A 81 -10.94 -2.48 -0.15
C ASN A 81 -11.79 -1.56 -1.06
N LYS A 82 -12.84 -0.91 -0.54
CA LYS A 82 -13.80 -0.15 -1.36
C LYS A 82 -14.16 1.19 -0.75
N TYR A 83 -14.09 2.24 -1.57
CA TYR A 83 -14.40 3.61 -1.16
C TYR A 83 -15.35 4.27 -2.14
N VAL A 84 -16.17 5.19 -1.62
CA VAL A 84 -16.91 6.15 -2.42
C VAL A 84 -15.99 7.33 -2.70
N PHE A 85 -15.73 7.59 -3.98
CA PHE A 85 -14.89 8.67 -4.46
C PHE A 85 -15.75 9.75 -5.11
N LYS A 86 -15.55 10.99 -4.68
CA LYS A 86 -16.26 12.17 -5.18
C LYS A 86 -15.34 12.94 -6.10
N MET A 87 -15.68 13.02 -7.39
CA MET A 87 -14.92 13.79 -8.38
C MET A 87 -15.32 15.27 -8.35
N ASN A 88 -16.64 15.53 -8.27
CA ASN A 88 -17.20 16.87 -8.15
C ASN A 88 -18.52 16.83 -7.34
N SER A 89 -19.30 17.91 -7.32
CA SER A 89 -20.56 17.98 -6.56
C SER A 89 -21.61 16.94 -6.97
N ALA A 90 -21.61 16.50 -8.22
CA ALA A 90 -22.64 15.63 -8.80
C ALA A 90 -22.14 14.22 -9.17
N LEU A 91 -20.83 14.02 -9.33
CA LEU A 91 -20.23 12.77 -9.81
C LEU A 91 -19.51 12.02 -8.70
N PHE A 92 -19.95 10.77 -8.50
CA PHE A 92 -19.41 9.83 -7.52
C PHE A 92 -19.14 8.48 -8.19
N GLU A 93 -18.09 7.79 -7.76
CA GLU A 93 -17.73 6.45 -8.25
C GLU A 93 -17.32 5.57 -7.05
N ILE A 94 -17.69 4.30 -7.08
CA ILE A 94 -17.16 3.32 -6.11
C ILE A 94 -15.86 2.79 -6.70
N VAL A 95 -14.75 3.04 -6.01
CA VAL A 95 -13.41 2.59 -6.40
C VAL A 95 -12.97 1.44 -5.51
N MET A 96 -12.44 0.40 -6.15
CA MET A 96 -11.86 -0.77 -5.47
C MET A 96 -10.34 -0.68 -5.56
N LEU A 97 -9.61 -0.86 -4.45
CA LEU A 97 -8.15 -0.65 -4.44
C LEU A 97 -7.42 -1.60 -5.40
N ASN A 98 -7.94 -2.82 -5.57
CA ASN A 98 -7.40 -3.79 -6.53
C ASN A 98 -7.54 -3.36 -8.01
N GLN A 99 -8.33 -2.34 -8.33
CA GLN A 99 -8.46 -1.76 -9.67
C GLN A 99 -7.65 -0.47 -9.85
N ILE A 100 -6.95 -0.02 -8.81
CA ILE A 100 -6.18 1.20 -8.81
C ILE A 100 -4.71 0.88 -9.10
N LYS A 101 -4.16 1.55 -10.10
CA LYS A 101 -2.74 1.53 -10.44
C LYS A 101 -1.92 2.38 -9.48
N SER A 102 -2.38 3.59 -9.15
CA SER A 102 -1.68 4.50 -8.23
C SER A 102 -2.63 5.55 -7.62
N ILE A 103 -2.26 6.06 -6.45
CA ILE A 103 -2.92 7.21 -5.79
C ILE A 103 -1.85 8.27 -5.56
N ASN A 104 -2.06 9.47 -6.09
CA ASN A 104 -1.15 10.60 -5.92
C ASN A 104 -1.87 11.75 -5.23
N LEU A 105 -1.24 12.35 -4.23
CA LEU A 105 -1.73 13.54 -3.55
C LEU A 105 -1.61 14.76 -4.49
N VAL A 106 -2.58 15.67 -4.40
CA VAL A 106 -2.60 16.98 -5.10
C VAL A 106 -2.44 18.10 -4.10
#